data_AF-A0A1Q3HG26-F1
#
_entry.id   AF-A0A1Q3HG26-F1
#
_cell.length_a   1.000
_cell.length_b   1.000
_cell.length_c   1.000
_cell.angle_alpha   90.00
_cell.angle_beta   90.00
_cell.angle_gamma   90.00
#
_symmetry.space_group_name_H-M   'P 1'
#
loop_
_entity.id
_entity.type
_entity.pdbx_description
1 polymer ?
#
loop_
_entity_poly.entity_id
_entity_poly.type
_entity_poly.pdbx_seq_one_letter_code
_entity_poly.pdbx_strand_id
1 'polypeptide(L)'
;MKTTRHFPRLLCLLLGLFALPVLAADADKPTVAVLYFDYEGADAGMQLLKKGLAQMLISDLSAHEPVRFVERDRLQQVMDELELNQSSRFDQATANKVGKLLGARYLVMGGYFDVMNTLRVDARVVETETGRIVRSVGAQNTPEKFLVLEQELARELRAVFEELVAPTGESGKAPAKPKPVRKPRKLTRDTALRYARALDAKDRKDLVTAKKELSAVVKDQPDFQLASKELALLMK
;
A
#
# COMPACT_ATOMS: atom_id res chain seq x y z
N MET A 1 79.48 -25.24 -29.52
CA MET A 1 79.68 -24.02 -30.34
C MET A 1 78.36 -23.27 -30.42
N LYS A 2 78.36 -21.99 -29.99
CA LYS A 2 77.35 -20.92 -30.18
C LYS A 2 76.01 -21.09 -29.43
N THR A 3 75.78 -20.42 -28.29
CA THR A 3 75.25 -19.04 -28.12
C THR A 3 73.95 -18.81 -28.91
N THR A 4 72.82 -18.34 -28.36
CA THR A 4 72.63 -16.99 -27.78
C THR A 4 71.24 -16.88 -27.12
N ARG A 5 71.14 -16.04 -26.07
CA ARG A 5 69.95 -15.61 -25.30
C ARG A 5 68.81 -15.04 -26.16
N HIS A 6 67.55 -15.13 -25.69
CA HIS A 6 66.59 -13.99 -25.61
C HIS A 6 65.35 -14.35 -24.75
N PHE A 7 65.28 -13.80 -23.52
CA PHE A 7 64.03 -13.31 -22.89
C PHE A 7 63.73 -11.93 -23.53
N PRO A 8 62.47 -11.43 -23.68
CA PRO A 8 61.60 -11.17 -22.52
C PRO A 8 60.06 -11.06 -22.77
N ARG A 9 59.34 -10.65 -21.70
CA ARG A 9 58.03 -9.94 -21.65
C ARG A 9 56.74 -10.77 -21.56
N LEU A 10 56.45 -11.17 -20.32
CA LEU A 10 55.30 -10.72 -19.52
C LEU A 10 54.16 -10.04 -20.32
N LEU A 11 53.06 -10.76 -20.55
CA LEU A 11 51.76 -10.17 -20.90
C LEU A 11 50.76 -10.56 -19.80
N CYS A 12 50.71 -9.74 -18.75
CA CYS A 12 49.60 -9.71 -17.80
C CYS A 12 48.36 -9.26 -18.57
N LEU A 13 47.50 -10.20 -18.97
CA LEU A 13 46.16 -9.89 -19.43
C LEU A 13 45.34 -9.51 -18.18
N LEU A 14 45.29 -8.22 -17.88
CA LEU A 14 44.38 -7.60 -16.93
C LEU A 14 42.94 -7.90 -17.36
N LEU A 15 42.34 -8.94 -16.76
CA LEU A 15 40.89 -9.10 -16.69
C LEU A 15 40.35 -7.92 -15.87
N GLY A 16 39.99 -6.85 -16.57
CA GLY A 16 39.24 -5.73 -16.00
C GLY A 16 37.90 -6.23 -15.50
N LEU A 17 37.82 -6.49 -14.20
CA LEU A 17 36.58 -6.69 -13.46
C LEU A 17 35.84 -5.34 -13.44
N PHE A 18 35.08 -5.07 -14.49
CA PHE A 18 34.11 -3.97 -14.51
C PHE A 18 32.98 -4.35 -13.54
N ALA A 19 33.17 -4.03 -12.26
CA ALA A 19 32.11 -4.05 -11.29
C ALA A 19 31.10 -2.96 -11.68
N LEU A 20 30.04 -3.37 -12.40
CA LEU A 20 28.85 -2.52 -12.54
C LEU A 20 28.34 -2.23 -11.13
N PRO A 21 28.17 -0.97 -10.72
CA PRO A 21 27.49 -0.68 -9.48
C PRO A 21 26.04 -1.13 -9.68
N VAL A 22 25.68 -2.25 -9.06
CA VAL A 22 24.27 -2.63 -8.92
C VAL A 22 23.60 -1.48 -8.17
N LEU A 23 22.59 -0.88 -8.80
CA LEU A 23 21.67 0.08 -8.20
C LEU A 23 21.01 -0.56 -6.96
N ALA A 24 21.64 -0.41 -5.79
CA ALA A 24 21.16 -0.90 -4.51
C ALA A 24 20.32 0.14 -3.73
N ALA A 25 20.03 1.30 -4.33
CA ALA A 25 19.42 2.44 -3.63
C ALA A 25 17.96 2.23 -3.19
N ASP A 26 17.26 1.22 -3.71
CA ASP A 26 15.85 0.95 -3.35
C ASP A 26 15.69 -0.18 -2.31
N ALA A 27 16.79 -0.85 -1.93
CA ALA A 27 16.78 -1.93 -0.96
C ALA A 27 16.56 -1.43 0.48
N ASP A 28 16.87 -0.17 0.77
CA ASP A 28 16.88 0.38 2.13
C ASP A 28 15.54 0.93 2.62
N LYS A 29 14.57 1.15 1.71
CA LYS A 29 13.26 1.67 2.12
C LYS A 29 12.46 0.60 2.84
N PRO A 30 11.99 0.83 4.07
CA PRO A 30 11.21 -0.16 4.78
C PRO A 30 9.87 -0.37 4.08
N THR A 31 9.43 -1.62 4.05
CA THR A 31 8.16 -1.99 3.43
C THR A 31 7.02 -1.86 4.43
N VAL A 32 5.88 -1.33 3.99
CA VAL A 32 4.68 -1.07 4.79
C VAL A 32 3.49 -1.78 4.16
N ALA A 33 2.73 -2.53 4.94
CA ALA A 33 1.44 -3.07 4.50
C ALA A 33 0.29 -2.34 5.19
N VAL A 34 -0.70 -1.90 4.42
CA VAL A 34 -1.94 -1.31 4.94
C VAL A 34 -3.02 -2.38 4.96
N LEU A 35 -3.37 -2.85 6.15
CA LEU A 35 -4.37 -3.90 6.34
C LEU A 35 -5.80 -3.35 6.18
N TYR A 36 -6.79 -4.25 6.10
CA TYR A 36 -8.19 -3.84 6.07
C TYR A 36 -8.62 -3.32 7.44
N PHE A 37 -9.25 -2.15 7.44
CA PHE A 37 -9.71 -1.49 8.66
C PHE A 37 -11.03 -2.09 9.11
N ASP A 38 -11.16 -2.49 10.37
CA ASP A 38 -12.40 -3.09 10.86
C ASP A 38 -13.47 -2.03 11.12
N TYR A 39 -14.72 -2.34 10.77
CA TYR A 39 -15.85 -1.47 11.07
C TYR A 39 -16.49 -1.89 12.40
N GLU A 40 -16.53 -0.97 13.36
CA GLU A 40 -17.07 -1.18 14.70
C GLU A 40 -18.53 -0.71 14.82
N GLY A 41 -19.35 -1.01 13.81
CA GLY A 41 -20.77 -0.68 13.79
C GLY A 41 -21.64 -1.76 13.12
N ALA A 42 -22.94 -1.50 13.07
CA ALA A 42 -23.94 -2.47 12.61
C ALA A 42 -24.32 -2.34 11.12
N ASP A 43 -23.94 -1.25 10.44
CA ASP A 43 -24.20 -1.06 9.01
C ASP A 43 -23.37 -2.04 8.16
N ALA A 44 -24.04 -3.01 7.55
CA ALA A 44 -23.44 -4.01 6.67
C ALA A 44 -22.81 -3.38 5.40
N GLY A 45 -23.33 -2.25 4.93
CA GLY A 45 -22.73 -1.51 3.83
C GLY A 45 -21.35 -0.97 4.23
N MET A 46 -21.25 -0.43 5.43
CA MET A 46 -20.00 0.11 5.97
C MET A 46 -18.91 -0.95 6.10
N GLN A 47 -19.24 -2.20 6.43
CA GLN A 47 -18.27 -3.30 6.49
C GLN A 47 -17.42 -3.48 5.22
N LEU A 48 -17.93 -3.09 4.05
CA LEU A 48 -17.20 -3.20 2.79
C LEU A 48 -16.17 -2.09 2.59
N LEU A 49 -16.35 -0.94 3.25
CA LEU A 49 -15.46 0.23 3.12
C LEU A 49 -14.01 -0.10 3.49
N LYS A 50 -13.79 -1.12 4.33
CA LYS A 50 -12.46 -1.56 4.79
C LYS A 50 -11.45 -1.77 3.67
N LYS A 51 -11.90 -2.39 2.56
CA LYS A 51 -11.05 -2.67 1.39
C LYS A 51 -10.82 -1.40 0.56
N GLY A 52 -11.87 -0.60 0.39
CA GLY A 52 -11.82 0.66 -0.35
C GLY A 52 -10.89 1.67 0.33
N LEU A 53 -11.02 1.84 1.65
CA LEU A 53 -10.21 2.74 2.46
C LEU A 53 -8.72 2.37 2.39
N ALA A 54 -8.39 1.08 2.55
CA ALA A 54 -7.01 0.61 2.41
C ALA A 54 -6.43 0.93 1.02
N GLN A 55 -7.19 0.69 -0.06
CA GLN A 55 -6.74 1.00 -1.42
C GLN A 55 -6.53 2.50 -1.66
N MET A 56 -7.40 3.35 -1.11
CA MET A 56 -7.25 4.81 -1.20
C MET A 56 -6.02 5.29 -0.43
N LEU A 57 -5.82 4.82 0.80
CA LEU A 57 -4.63 5.14 1.59
C LEU A 57 -3.34 4.68 0.91
N ILE A 58 -3.29 3.45 0.39
CA ILE A 58 -2.13 2.95 -0.36
C ILE A 58 -1.84 3.89 -1.53
N SER A 59 -2.86 4.25 -2.32
CA SER A 59 -2.71 5.15 -3.47
C SER A 59 -2.17 6.52 -3.06
N ASP A 60 -2.70 7.10 -1.98
CA ASP A 60 -2.36 8.45 -1.52
C ASP A 60 -0.99 8.52 -0.82
N LEU A 61 -0.59 7.45 -0.17
CA LEU A 61 0.70 7.34 0.51
C LEU A 61 1.83 6.93 -0.45
N SER A 62 1.56 6.08 -1.45
CA SER A 62 2.56 5.59 -2.42
C SER A 62 3.15 6.67 -3.32
N ALA A 63 2.52 7.85 -3.38
CA ALA A 63 3.06 9.00 -4.09
C ALA A 63 4.31 9.62 -3.41
N HIS A 64 4.65 9.18 -2.19
CA HIS A 64 5.71 9.75 -1.36
C HIS A 64 6.77 8.70 -1.01
N GLU A 65 8.01 9.16 -0.82
CA GLU A 65 9.20 8.31 -0.95
C GLU A 65 9.95 7.82 0.31
N PRO A 66 9.48 7.96 1.58
CA PRO A 66 10.24 7.39 2.69
C PRO A 66 10.11 5.86 2.79
N VAL A 67 9.03 5.27 2.27
CA VAL A 67 8.71 3.84 2.45
C VAL A 67 8.17 3.21 1.17
N ARG A 68 8.17 1.88 1.10
CA ARG A 68 7.52 1.12 0.02
C ARG A 68 6.21 0.54 0.53
N PHE A 69 5.10 0.78 -0.17
CA PHE A 69 3.82 0.19 0.19
C PHE A 69 3.60 -1.13 -0.55
N VAL A 70 3.04 -2.11 0.16
CA VAL A 70 2.55 -3.34 -0.42
C VAL A 70 1.27 -3.06 -1.21
N GLU A 71 1.23 -3.54 -2.45
CA GLU A 71 0.03 -3.46 -3.29
C GLU A 71 -1.14 -4.24 -2.69
N ARG A 72 -2.35 -3.69 -2.80
CA ARG A 72 -3.56 -4.29 -2.21
C ARG A 72 -3.88 -5.67 -2.77
N ASP A 73 -3.59 -5.92 -4.05
CA ASP A 73 -3.79 -7.23 -4.66
C ASP A 73 -2.89 -8.29 -4.01
N ARG A 74 -1.65 -7.92 -3.62
CA ARG A 74 -0.74 -8.82 -2.90
C ARG A 74 -1.20 -9.10 -1.47
N LEU A 75 -1.72 -8.08 -0.77
CA LEU A 75 -2.37 -8.29 0.53
C LEU A 75 -3.54 -9.27 0.39
N GLN A 76 -4.45 -9.06 -0.57
CA GLN A 76 -5.61 -9.93 -0.74
C GLN A 76 -5.21 -11.39 -1.03
N GLN A 77 -4.18 -11.63 -1.85
CA GLN A 77 -3.67 -12.99 -2.08
C GLN A 77 -3.23 -13.68 -0.78
N VAL A 78 -2.48 -12.97 0.08
CA VAL A 78 -2.07 -13.51 1.39
C VAL A 78 -3.26 -13.73 2.31
N MET A 79 -4.26 -12.84 2.27
CA MET A 79 -5.50 -13.00 3.05
C MET A 79 -6.27 -14.24 2.59
N ASP A 80 -6.45 -14.44 1.29
CA ASP A 80 -7.12 -15.60 0.72
C ASP A 80 -6.39 -16.90 1.11
N GLU A 81 -5.05 -16.91 1.06
CA GLU A 81 -4.23 -18.03 1.51
C GLU A 81 -4.44 -18.33 3.00
N LEU A 82 -4.60 -17.32 3.86
CA LEU A 82 -4.81 -17.50 5.30
C LEU A 82 -6.23 -17.93 5.65
N GLU A 83 -7.26 -17.43 4.95
CA GLU A 83 -8.65 -17.84 5.14
C GLU A 83 -8.84 -19.34 4.82
N LEU A 84 -8.15 -19.84 3.78
CA LEU A 84 -8.08 -21.27 3.47
C LEU A 84 -7.45 -22.11 4.60
N ASN A 85 -6.64 -21.48 5.47
CA ASN A 85 -5.91 -22.11 6.57
C ASN A 85 -6.56 -21.92 7.96
N GLN A 86 -7.82 -21.43 8.02
CA GLN A 86 -8.67 -21.30 9.22
C GLN A 86 -8.13 -20.41 10.35
N SER A 87 -8.40 -19.09 10.28
CA SER A 87 -8.51 -18.24 11.47
C SER A 87 -9.43 -17.03 11.21
N SER A 88 -10.59 -16.98 11.86
CA SER A 88 -11.65 -15.97 11.70
C SER A 88 -11.50 -14.74 12.62
N ARG A 89 -10.34 -14.57 13.27
CA ARG A 89 -10.04 -13.40 14.10
C ARG A 89 -8.75 -12.75 13.65
N PHE A 90 -8.86 -11.49 13.24
CA PHE A 90 -7.73 -10.66 12.85
C PHE A 90 -7.11 -10.03 14.10
N ASP A 91 -6.49 -10.86 14.92
CA ASP A 91 -5.76 -10.41 16.11
C ASP A 91 -4.34 -9.95 15.76
N GLN A 92 -3.63 -9.43 16.76
CA GLN A 92 -2.26 -8.93 16.58
C GLN A 92 -1.29 -10.03 16.12
N ALA A 93 -1.52 -11.28 16.51
CA ALA A 93 -0.72 -12.41 16.05
C ALA A 93 -0.91 -12.67 14.55
N THR A 94 -2.16 -12.61 14.09
CA THR A 94 -2.52 -12.73 12.67
C THR A 94 -1.94 -11.57 11.87
N ALA A 95 -2.04 -10.34 12.37
CA ALA A 95 -1.43 -9.17 11.74
C ALA A 95 0.09 -9.32 11.57
N ASN A 96 0.80 -9.75 12.61
CA ASN A 96 2.25 -10.00 12.54
C ASN A 96 2.60 -11.09 11.54
N LYS A 97 1.80 -12.17 11.46
CA LYS A 97 1.98 -13.24 10.47
C LYS A 97 1.79 -12.72 9.04
N VAL A 98 0.73 -11.94 8.80
CA VAL A 98 0.47 -11.28 7.51
C VAL A 98 1.64 -10.38 7.13
N GLY A 99 2.13 -9.55 8.06
CA GLY A 99 3.28 -8.68 7.83
C GLY A 99 4.54 -9.44 7.41
N LYS A 100 4.84 -10.57 8.07
CA LYS A 100 5.97 -11.44 7.71
C LYS A 100 5.81 -12.04 6.30
N LEU A 101 4.62 -12.53 5.96
CA LEU A 101 4.33 -13.07 4.63
C LEU A 101 4.43 -12.02 3.51
N LEU A 102 4.14 -10.76 3.84
CA LEU A 102 4.26 -9.62 2.92
C LEU A 102 5.64 -8.98 2.91
N GLY A 103 6.58 -9.42 3.77
CA GLY A 103 7.89 -8.77 3.94
C GLY A 103 7.78 -7.34 4.46
N ALA A 104 6.69 -6.98 5.13
CA ALA A 104 6.45 -5.65 5.64
C ALA A 104 7.14 -5.46 6.99
N ARG A 105 7.97 -4.43 7.13
CA ARG A 105 8.57 -4.01 8.41
C ARG A 105 7.54 -3.34 9.31
N TYR A 106 6.63 -2.57 8.72
CA TYR A 106 5.54 -1.93 9.44
C TYR A 106 4.18 -2.33 8.87
N LEU A 107 3.19 -2.36 9.75
CA LEU A 107 1.79 -2.58 9.43
C LEU A 107 1.00 -1.33 9.79
N VAL A 108 0.09 -0.91 8.92
CA VAL A 108 -0.97 0.02 9.26
C VAL A 108 -2.24 -0.79 9.44
N MET A 109 -2.79 -0.78 10.65
CA MET A 109 -4.04 -1.46 10.96
C MET A 109 -4.90 -0.56 11.85
N GLY A 110 -6.21 -0.76 11.85
CA GLY A 110 -7.09 0.13 12.57
C GLY A 110 -8.55 -0.19 12.35
N GLY A 111 -9.40 0.76 12.71
CA GLY A 111 -10.82 0.60 12.57
C GLY A 111 -11.52 1.93 12.34
N TYR A 112 -12.79 1.86 12.00
CA TYR A 112 -13.65 3.01 11.87
C TYR A 112 -15.04 2.72 12.40
N PHE A 113 -15.72 3.77 12.81
CA PHE A 113 -17.10 3.71 13.27
C PHE A 113 -17.79 5.02 12.95
N ASP A 114 -19.11 4.99 12.89
CA ASP A 114 -19.93 6.18 12.80
C ASP A 114 -20.82 6.33 14.02
N VAL A 115 -20.92 7.56 14.49
CA VAL A 115 -21.75 7.94 15.62
C VAL A 115 -22.29 9.35 15.38
N MET A 116 -23.61 9.53 15.50
CA MET A 116 -24.25 10.85 15.46
C MET A 116 -23.76 11.74 14.28
N ASN A 117 -23.80 11.19 13.06
CA ASN A 117 -23.34 11.84 11.82
C ASN A 117 -21.83 12.19 11.75
N THR A 118 -21.01 11.55 12.58
CA THR A 118 -19.55 11.64 12.53
C THR A 118 -18.99 10.28 12.16
N LEU A 119 -18.22 10.22 11.10
CA LEU A 119 -17.36 9.08 10.78
C LEU A 119 -15.99 9.33 11.40
N ARG A 120 -15.49 8.38 12.18
CA ARG A 120 -14.14 8.39 12.76
C ARG A 120 -13.36 7.19 12.26
N VAL A 121 -12.09 7.42 11.94
CA VAL A 121 -11.13 6.37 11.58
C VAL A 121 -9.91 6.51 12.47
N ASP A 122 -9.49 5.42 13.09
CA ASP A 122 -8.27 5.32 13.88
C ASP A 122 -7.31 4.32 13.21
N ALA A 123 -6.04 4.68 13.11
CA ALA A 123 -4.98 3.84 12.57
C ALA A 123 -3.82 3.71 13.55
N ARG A 124 -3.19 2.54 13.56
CA ARG A 124 -2.01 2.19 14.34
C ARG A 124 -0.93 1.71 13.40
N VAL A 125 0.27 2.27 13.55
CA VAL A 125 1.48 1.79 12.90
C VAL A 125 2.16 0.82 13.85
N VAL A 126 2.31 -0.43 13.43
CA VAL A 126 2.87 -1.53 14.23
C VAL A 126 4.15 -2.03 13.57
N GLU A 127 5.19 -2.25 14.36
CA GLU A 127 6.41 -2.90 13.89
C GLU A 127 6.22 -4.41 13.87
N THR A 128 6.31 -5.03 12.70
CA THR A 128 5.96 -6.45 12.47
C THR A 128 6.80 -7.42 13.30
N GLU A 129 8.08 -7.08 13.53
CA GLU A 129 9.02 -7.96 14.23
C GLU A 129 8.68 -8.09 15.71
N THR A 130 8.42 -6.95 16.36
CA THR A 130 8.20 -6.86 17.80
C THR A 130 6.72 -6.87 18.18
N GLY A 131 5.83 -6.60 17.21
CA GLY A 131 4.42 -6.34 17.45
C GLY A 131 4.15 -5.00 18.14
N ARG A 132 5.16 -4.16 18.35
CA ARG A 132 5.01 -2.90 19.10
C ARG A 132 4.24 -1.87 18.28
N ILE A 133 3.27 -1.22 18.92
CA ILE A 133 2.63 -0.02 18.36
C ILE A 133 3.64 1.11 18.40
N VAL A 134 4.03 1.57 17.22
CA VAL A 134 4.97 2.68 17.02
C VAL A 134 4.25 4.01 17.13
N ARG A 135 3.06 4.10 16.53
CA ARG A 135 2.23 5.30 16.59
C ARG A 135 0.75 4.96 16.42
N SER A 136 -0.09 5.82 16.97
CA SER A 136 -1.52 5.86 16.71
C SER A 136 -1.89 7.24 16.16
N VAL A 137 -2.71 7.27 15.12
CA VAL A 137 -3.25 8.47 14.48
C VAL A 137 -4.74 8.28 14.23
N GLY A 138 -5.50 9.36 14.05
CA GLY A 138 -6.92 9.27 13.77
C GLY A 138 -7.43 10.51 13.08
N ALA A 139 -8.54 10.36 12.38
CA ALA A 139 -9.22 11.42 11.65
C ALA A 139 -10.73 11.28 11.86
N GLN A 140 -11.45 12.39 11.85
CA GLN A 140 -12.91 12.36 11.92
C GLN A 140 -13.54 13.48 11.10
N ASN A 141 -14.68 13.20 10.52
CA ASN A 141 -15.44 14.18 9.76
C ASN A 141 -16.89 13.71 9.57
N THR A 142 -17.73 14.52 8.93
CA THR A 142 -19.04 14.04 8.49
C THR A 142 -18.88 13.10 7.29
N PRO A 143 -19.80 12.14 7.06
CA PRO A 143 -19.78 11.23 5.90
C PRO A 143 -19.65 11.93 4.54
N GLU A 144 -20.18 13.14 4.39
CA GLU A 144 -20.11 13.92 3.15
C GLU A 144 -18.70 14.43 2.85
N LYS A 145 -17.88 14.58 3.90
CA LYS A 145 -16.49 15.03 3.86
C LYS A 145 -15.51 13.85 3.93
N PHE A 146 -15.95 12.67 3.47
CA PHE A 146 -15.15 11.45 3.46
C PHE A 146 -13.75 11.64 2.84
N LEU A 147 -13.64 12.32 1.68
CA LEU A 147 -12.34 12.59 1.08
C LEU A 147 -11.39 13.38 2.00
N VAL A 148 -11.93 14.36 2.73
CA VAL A 148 -11.12 15.19 3.64
C VAL A 148 -10.63 14.35 4.82
N LEU A 149 -11.50 13.47 5.33
CA LEU A 149 -11.13 12.51 6.38
C LEU A 149 -9.99 11.60 5.92
N GLU A 150 -10.13 10.95 4.77
CA GLU A 150 -9.13 10.04 4.23
C GLU A 150 -7.79 10.75 3.98
N GLN A 151 -7.82 11.97 3.43
CA GLN A 151 -6.62 12.78 3.20
C GLN A 151 -5.94 13.23 4.49
N GLU A 152 -6.72 13.51 5.53
CA GLU A 152 -6.20 13.81 6.86
C GLU A 152 -5.48 12.60 7.45
N LEU A 153 -6.11 11.42 7.40
CA LEU A 153 -5.48 10.20 7.86
C LEU A 153 -4.19 9.88 7.08
N ALA A 154 -4.21 10.02 5.76
CA ALA A 154 -3.04 9.82 4.91
C ALA A 154 -1.91 10.81 5.23
N ARG A 155 -2.24 12.07 5.56
CA ARG A 155 -1.26 13.08 5.97
C ARG A 155 -0.62 12.73 7.32
N GLU A 156 -1.42 12.34 8.30
CA GLU A 156 -0.92 11.92 9.62
C GLU A 156 -0.01 10.69 9.49
N LEU A 157 -0.45 9.66 8.75
CA LEU A 157 0.36 8.46 8.49
C LEU A 157 1.68 8.80 7.77
N ARG A 158 1.65 9.74 6.82
CA ARG A 158 2.86 10.20 6.15
C ARG A 158 3.84 10.84 7.12
N ALA A 159 3.37 11.74 7.99
CA ALA A 159 4.22 12.36 9.00
C ALA A 159 4.89 11.30 9.90
N VAL A 160 4.16 10.24 10.26
CA VAL A 160 4.74 9.10 10.98
C VAL A 160 5.86 8.43 10.19
N PHE A 161 5.65 8.12 8.91
CA PHE A 161 6.69 7.46 8.11
C PHE A 161 7.88 8.38 7.81
N GLU A 162 7.66 9.67 7.68
CA GLU A 162 8.74 10.66 7.57
C GLU A 162 9.57 10.73 8.86
N GLU A 163 8.94 10.67 10.03
CA GLU A 163 9.64 10.61 11.33
C GLU A 163 10.41 9.28 11.49
N LEU A 164 9.81 8.15 11.11
CA LEU A 164 10.42 6.83 11.24
C LEU A 164 11.57 6.56 10.26
N VAL A 165 11.61 7.30 9.15
CA VAL A 165 12.64 7.17 8.11
C VAL A 165 13.47 8.45 7.96
N ALA A 166 13.30 9.42 8.86
CA ALA A 166 14.10 10.64 8.87
C ALA A 166 15.59 10.26 8.81
N PRO A 167 16.35 10.75 7.82
CA PRO A 167 17.62 10.12 7.46
C PRO A 167 18.70 10.44 8.50
N THR A 168 19.42 9.41 8.97
CA THR A 168 20.89 9.46 8.82
C THR A 168 21.14 9.49 7.32
N GLY A 169 21.61 10.65 6.83
CA GLY A 169 21.64 11.05 5.42
C GLY A 169 21.93 9.93 4.42
N GLU A 170 21.03 9.74 3.43
CA GLU A 170 21.37 9.46 2.03
C GLU A 170 20.09 9.39 1.18
N SER A 171 19.82 10.45 0.42
CA SER A 171 18.79 10.46 -0.61
C SER A 171 19.37 9.81 -1.87
N GLY A 172 19.34 8.48 -1.93
CA GLY A 172 19.67 7.72 -3.14
C GLY A 172 18.67 8.03 -4.26
N LYS A 173 19.16 8.23 -5.48
CA LYS A 173 18.35 8.58 -6.65
C LYS A 173 17.29 7.49 -6.90
N ALA A 174 16.04 7.84 -6.63
CA ALA A 174 14.89 6.95 -6.70
C ALA A 174 14.68 6.33 -8.08
N PRO A 175 14.27 5.05 -8.18
CA PRO A 175 13.66 4.54 -9.40
C PRO A 175 12.40 5.35 -9.74
N ALA A 176 11.99 5.33 -11.01
CA ALA A 176 10.95 6.19 -11.55
C ALA A 176 9.68 6.16 -10.69
N LYS A 177 9.38 7.30 -10.06
CA LYS A 177 8.18 7.54 -9.24
C LYS A 177 6.95 6.92 -9.93
N PRO A 178 6.19 6.02 -9.29
CA PRO A 178 4.86 5.72 -9.79
C PRO A 178 4.11 7.06 -9.90
N LYS A 179 3.58 7.37 -11.10
CA LYS A 179 2.89 8.66 -11.30
C LYS A 179 1.78 8.75 -10.26
N PRO A 180 1.76 9.82 -9.43
CA PRO A 180 0.73 9.96 -8.42
C PRO A 180 -0.64 9.84 -9.07
N VAL A 181 -1.47 8.94 -8.56
CA VAL A 181 -2.86 8.85 -8.99
C VAL A 181 -3.52 10.17 -8.62
N ARG A 182 -4.02 10.91 -9.61
CA ARG A 182 -4.64 12.21 -9.35
C ARG A 182 -5.89 12.00 -8.51
N LYS A 183 -5.94 12.63 -7.35
CA LYS A 183 -7.07 12.57 -6.43
C LYS A 183 -8.31 13.23 -7.05
N PRO A 184 -9.52 12.73 -6.77
CA PRO A 184 -10.75 13.42 -7.16
C PRO A 184 -10.91 14.73 -6.39
N ARG A 185 -11.68 15.67 -6.91
CA ARG A 185 -11.97 16.95 -6.21
C ARG A 185 -12.88 16.77 -5.00
N LYS A 186 -13.78 15.80 -5.07
CA LYS A 186 -14.72 15.42 -4.01
C LYS A 186 -14.91 13.91 -4.09
N LEU A 187 -15.07 13.27 -2.93
CA LEU A 187 -15.49 11.89 -2.83
C LEU A 187 -16.39 11.77 -1.61
N THR A 188 -17.63 11.35 -1.83
CA THR A 188 -18.58 11.08 -0.75
C THR A 188 -18.34 9.67 -0.20
N ARG A 189 -18.79 9.43 1.04
CA ARG A 189 -18.82 8.07 1.61
C ARG A 189 -19.53 7.08 0.68
N ASP A 190 -20.65 7.45 0.10
CA ASP A 190 -21.45 6.53 -0.72
C ASP A 190 -20.74 6.13 -2.02
N THR A 191 -20.01 7.05 -2.66
CA THR A 191 -19.16 6.73 -3.82
C THR A 191 -17.99 5.83 -3.40
N ALA A 192 -17.38 6.11 -2.24
CA ALA A 192 -16.32 5.25 -1.69
C ALA A 192 -16.81 3.84 -1.36
N LEU A 193 -18.02 3.71 -0.79
CA LEU A 193 -18.69 2.43 -0.54
C LEU A 193 -18.98 1.67 -1.82
N ARG A 194 -19.45 2.37 -2.86
CA ARG A 194 -19.68 1.76 -4.17
C ARG A 194 -18.39 1.23 -4.79
N TYR A 195 -17.32 2.01 -4.70
CA TYR A 195 -15.99 1.55 -5.13
C TYR A 195 -15.52 0.33 -4.33
N ALA A 196 -15.70 0.35 -3.00
CA ALA A 196 -15.33 -0.76 -2.14
C ALA A 196 -16.13 -2.05 -2.45
N ARG A 197 -17.43 -1.94 -2.76
CA ARG A 197 -18.25 -3.05 -3.27
C ARG A 197 -17.66 -3.67 -4.54
N ALA A 198 -17.15 -2.83 -5.44
CA ALA A 198 -16.58 -3.32 -6.68
C ALA A 198 -15.25 -4.07 -6.48
N LEU A 199 -14.40 -3.57 -5.57
CA LEU A 199 -13.18 -4.27 -5.18
C LEU A 199 -13.50 -5.62 -4.53
N ASP A 200 -14.47 -5.65 -3.62
CA ASP A 200 -14.90 -6.90 -2.97
C ASP A 200 -15.47 -7.91 -3.98
N ALA A 201 -16.29 -7.45 -4.93
CA ALA A 201 -16.80 -8.29 -6.01
C ALA A 201 -15.68 -8.84 -6.89
N LYS A 202 -14.67 -8.03 -7.23
CA LYS A 202 -13.47 -8.46 -7.96
C LYS A 202 -12.73 -9.55 -7.20
N ASP A 203 -12.53 -9.39 -5.90
CA ASP A 203 -11.82 -10.36 -5.05
C ASP A 203 -12.55 -11.71 -5.03
N ARG A 204 -13.88 -11.67 -4.97
CA ARG A 204 -14.74 -12.85 -5.08
C ARG A 204 -14.89 -13.40 -6.50
N LYS A 205 -14.16 -12.85 -7.48
CA LYS A 205 -14.22 -13.19 -8.90
C LYS A 205 -15.59 -12.94 -9.55
N ASP A 206 -16.47 -12.17 -8.90
CA ASP A 206 -17.72 -11.66 -9.49
C ASP A 206 -17.41 -10.43 -10.35
N LEU A 207 -16.86 -10.69 -11.53
CA LEU A 207 -16.45 -9.64 -12.46
C LEU A 207 -17.64 -8.88 -13.05
N VAL A 208 -18.84 -9.47 -13.06
CA VAL A 208 -20.06 -8.82 -13.56
C VAL A 208 -20.45 -7.69 -12.61
N THR A 209 -20.54 -7.99 -11.32
CA THR A 209 -20.84 -6.98 -10.30
C THR A 209 -19.71 -5.95 -10.21
N ALA A 210 -18.44 -6.37 -10.24
CA ALA A 210 -17.31 -5.45 -10.21
C ALA A 210 -17.35 -4.42 -11.34
N LYS A 211 -17.55 -4.86 -12.60
CA LYS A 211 -17.67 -3.98 -13.76
C LYS A 211 -18.87 -3.04 -13.64
N LYS A 212 -20.03 -3.54 -13.19
CA LYS A 212 -21.24 -2.73 -13.02
C LYS A 212 -21.02 -1.60 -12.01
N GLU A 213 -20.49 -1.93 -10.83
CA GLU A 213 -20.25 -0.97 -9.76
C GLU A 213 -19.18 0.06 -10.14
N LEU A 214 -18.06 -0.37 -10.73
CA LEU A 214 -17.02 0.54 -11.23
C LEU A 214 -17.54 1.47 -12.33
N SER A 215 -18.34 0.94 -13.26
CA SER A 215 -18.94 1.75 -14.34
C SER A 215 -19.85 2.85 -13.79
N ALA A 216 -20.64 2.53 -12.76
CA ALA A 216 -21.46 3.52 -12.06
C ALA A 216 -20.59 4.58 -11.34
N VAL A 217 -19.54 4.17 -10.64
CA VAL A 217 -18.60 5.11 -9.99
C VAL A 217 -17.94 6.03 -11.00
N VAL A 218 -17.43 5.52 -12.12
CA VAL A 218 -16.75 6.32 -13.14
C VAL A 218 -17.72 7.27 -13.85
N LYS A 219 -18.98 6.86 -14.03
CA LYS A 219 -20.03 7.73 -14.56
C LYS A 219 -20.32 8.92 -13.64
N ASP A 220 -20.47 8.66 -12.35
CA ASP A 220 -20.86 9.67 -11.36
C ASP A 220 -19.66 10.54 -10.89
N GLN A 221 -18.45 9.96 -10.89
CA GLN A 221 -17.20 10.60 -10.45
C GLN A 221 -16.06 10.33 -11.46
N PRO A 222 -16.07 10.94 -12.66
CA PRO A 222 -15.10 10.65 -13.73
C PRO A 222 -13.64 11.00 -13.41
N ASP A 223 -13.42 11.90 -12.44
CA ASP A 223 -12.08 12.26 -11.97
C ASP A 223 -11.52 11.27 -10.93
N PHE A 224 -12.30 10.26 -10.50
CA PHE A 224 -11.82 9.22 -9.60
C PHE A 224 -10.99 8.17 -10.35
N GLN A 225 -9.69 8.45 -10.46
CA GLN A 225 -8.75 7.68 -11.27
C GLN A 225 -8.55 6.23 -10.80
N LEU A 226 -8.70 5.94 -9.50
CA LEU A 226 -8.64 4.57 -8.99
C LEU A 226 -9.71 3.69 -9.62
N ALA A 227 -10.97 4.14 -9.56
CA ALA A 227 -12.08 3.42 -10.19
C ALA A 227 -11.92 3.31 -11.71
N SER A 228 -11.45 4.38 -12.36
CA SER A 228 -11.23 4.40 -13.81
C SER A 228 -10.15 3.40 -14.25
N LYS A 229 -9.03 3.34 -13.53
CA LYS A 229 -7.93 2.39 -13.78
C LYS A 229 -8.41 0.96 -13.56
N GLU A 230 -9.12 0.71 -12.47
CA GLU A 230 -9.65 -0.62 -12.14
C GLU A 230 -10.64 -1.12 -13.20
N LEU A 231 -11.56 -0.27 -13.64
CA LEU A 231 -12.50 -0.60 -14.71
C LEU A 231 -11.76 -0.96 -16.01
N ALA A 232 -10.76 -0.16 -16.38
CA ALA A 232 -9.97 -0.39 -17.58
C ALA A 232 -9.20 -1.72 -17.53
N LEU A 233 -8.76 -2.16 -16.35
CA LEU A 233 -8.12 -3.48 -16.18
C LEU A 233 -9.09 -4.63 -16.40
N LEU A 234 -10.36 -4.48 -16.00
CA LEU A 234 -11.38 -5.52 -16.15
C LEU A 234 -11.96 -5.61 -17.58
N MET A 235 -11.79 -4.57 -18.39
CA MET A 235 -12.29 -4.52 -19.77
C MET A 235 -11.31 -5.09 -20.81
N LYS A 236 -10.09 -5.45 -20.40
CA LYS A 236 -9.12 -6.15 -21.24
C LYS A 236 -9.40 -7.65 -21.24
#